data_AF-A0AA42SX00-F1
#
_entry.id   AF-A0AA42SX00-F1
#
_cell.length_a   1.000
_cell.length_b   1.000
_cell.length_c   1.000
_cell.angle_alpha   90.00
_cell.angle_beta   90.00
_cell.angle_gamma   90.00
#
_symmetry.space_group_name_H-M   'P 1'
#
loop_
_entity.id
_entity.type
_entity.pdbx_description
1 polymer ?
#
loop_
_entity_poly.entity_id
_entity_poly.type
_entity_poly.pdbx_seq_one_letter_code
_entity_poly.pdbx_strand_id
1 'polypeptide(L)'
;MSGIVTELVGYEEAILTLDGIENAPLGELNEGIGRLVQGQIRHRIEVEKTEPDGTPWVRNNQGTSILFASGALSRSIDYIADATTIMIGSGLVYARIHQLGGIIKPKNGSALKFWWVSGGFVNFAVVKQVEMPARPYLGMSVANQNEMVETTEDWLSRLVQR
;
A
#
# COMPACT_ATOMS: atom_id res chain seq x y z
N MET A 1 45.30 -12.02 43.63
CA MET A 1 43.99 -11.44 43.27
C MET A 1 42.92 -12.25 43.97
N SER A 2 42.09 -11.66 44.82
CA SER A 2 40.90 -12.33 45.37
C SER A 2 39.71 -12.07 44.45
N GLY A 3 39.04 -13.13 44.01
CA GLY A 3 37.78 -13.08 43.29
C GLY A 3 36.79 -14.04 43.94
N ILE A 4 35.52 -13.65 43.98
CA ILE A 4 34.42 -14.53 44.37
C ILE A 4 33.75 -15.03 43.10
N VAL A 5 33.49 -16.33 43.04
CA VAL A 5 32.64 -16.94 42.01
C VAL A 5 31.27 -17.15 42.65
N THR A 6 30.25 -16.55 42.07
CA THR A 6 28.86 -16.73 42.46
C THR A 6 28.07 -17.14 41.23
N GLU A 7 27.24 -18.18 41.36
CA GLU A 7 26.20 -18.47 40.40
C GLU A 7 25.13 -17.39 40.52
N LEU A 8 24.98 -16.62 39.44
CA LEU A 8 23.82 -15.78 39.29
C LEU A 8 22.62 -16.73 39.11
N VAL A 9 21.46 -16.41 39.68
CA VAL A 9 20.20 -17.18 39.53
C VAL A 9 19.03 -16.20 39.39
N GLY A 10 18.00 -16.53 38.62
CA GLY A 10 16.73 -15.77 38.55
C GLY A 10 16.63 -14.74 37.40
N TYR A 11 17.49 -14.82 36.40
CA TYR A 11 17.45 -13.99 35.18
C TYR A 11 17.22 -14.82 33.91
N GLU A 12 16.92 -16.11 34.06
CA GLU A 12 16.73 -17.05 32.95
C GLU A 12 15.56 -16.59 32.06
N GLU A 13 14.46 -16.12 32.67
CA GLU A 13 13.30 -15.57 31.95
C GLU A 13 13.63 -14.31 31.14
N ALA A 14 14.46 -13.42 31.71
CA ALA A 14 14.93 -12.23 31.00
C ALA A 14 15.84 -12.59 29.82
N ILE A 15 16.70 -13.61 29.95
CA ILE A 15 17.53 -14.11 28.85
C ILE A 15 16.67 -14.77 27.77
N LEU A 16 15.68 -15.57 28.13
CA LEU A 16 14.76 -16.20 27.18
C LEU A 16 13.98 -15.14 26.37
N THR A 17 13.57 -14.06 27.04
CA THR A 17 12.92 -12.92 26.37
C THR A 17 13.86 -12.25 25.36
N LEU A 18 15.12 -12.02 25.75
CA LEU A 18 16.13 -11.41 24.86
C LEU A 18 16.43 -12.31 23.66
N ASP A 19 16.57 -13.62 23.86
CA ASP A 19 16.78 -14.60 22.79
C ASP A 19 15.58 -14.64 21.82
N GLY A 20 14.35 -14.55 22.33
CA GLY A 20 13.14 -14.45 21.52
C GLY A 20 13.07 -13.18 20.67
N ILE A 21 13.55 -12.04 21.20
CA ILE A 21 13.65 -10.78 20.44
C ILE A 21 14.78 -10.84 19.41
N GLU A 22 15.94 -11.40 19.78
CA GLU A 22 17.08 -11.56 18.87
C GLU A 22 16.74 -12.45 17.68
N ASN A 23 16.00 -13.55 17.92
CA ASN A 23 15.57 -14.51 16.90
C ASN A 23 14.12 -14.28 16.42
N ALA A 24 13.61 -13.06 16.61
CA ALA A 24 12.27 -12.67 16.21
C ALA A 24 11.97 -13.04 14.74
N PRO A 25 10.84 -13.72 14.44
CA PRO A 25 10.50 -14.11 13.08
C PRO A 25 9.94 -12.91 12.29
N LEU A 26 10.80 -11.93 11.98
CA LEU A 26 10.41 -10.67 11.33
C LEU A 26 9.77 -10.86 9.95
N GLY A 27 10.06 -11.98 9.26
CA GLY A 27 9.35 -12.34 8.04
C GLY A 27 7.85 -12.53 8.27
N GLU A 28 7.45 -13.20 9.35
CA GLU A 28 6.03 -13.41 9.68
C GLU A 28 5.35 -12.10 10.07
N LEU A 29 6.05 -11.22 10.80
CA LEU A 29 5.57 -9.86 11.09
C LEU A 29 5.31 -9.11 9.78
N ASN A 30 6.29 -9.07 8.89
CA ASN A 30 6.19 -8.30 7.64
C ASN A 30 5.14 -8.86 6.67
N GLU A 31 4.91 -10.17 6.66
CA GLU A 31 3.78 -10.79 5.96
C GLU A 31 2.42 -10.29 6.51
N GLY A 32 2.30 -10.22 7.84
CA GLY A 32 1.11 -9.66 8.50
C GLY A 32 0.89 -8.18 8.16
N ILE A 33 1.95 -7.37 8.27
CA ILE A 33 1.91 -5.93 7.95
C ILE A 33 1.63 -5.70 6.46
N GLY A 34 2.24 -6.47 5.56
CA GLY A 34 1.99 -6.37 4.12
C GLY A 34 0.53 -6.62 3.77
N ARG A 35 -0.08 -7.64 4.39
CA ARG A 35 -1.52 -7.94 4.26
C ARG A 35 -2.40 -6.81 4.78
N LEU A 36 -2.05 -6.24 5.93
CA LEU A 36 -2.77 -5.11 6.52
C LEU A 36 -2.76 -3.90 5.57
N VAL A 37 -1.57 -3.48 5.12
CA VAL A 37 -1.42 -2.33 4.22
C VAL A 37 -2.11 -2.58 2.87
N GLN A 38 -2.08 -3.80 2.35
CA GLN A 38 -2.86 -4.19 1.17
C GLN A 38 -4.37 -3.98 1.39
N GLY A 39 -4.90 -4.44 2.53
CA GLY A 39 -6.30 -4.25 2.91
C GLY A 39 -6.68 -2.78 3.00
N GLN A 40 -5.85 -1.97 3.64
CA GLN A 40 -6.04 -0.53 3.78
C GLN A 40 -6.06 0.20 2.42
N ILE A 41 -5.14 -0.12 1.51
CA ILE A 41 -5.12 0.50 0.17
C ILE A 41 -6.36 0.10 -0.64
N ARG A 42 -6.80 -1.17 -0.53
CA ARG A 42 -8.06 -1.62 -1.15
C ARG A 42 -9.25 -0.87 -0.59
N HIS A 43 -9.33 -0.71 0.73
CA HIS A 43 -10.39 0.06 1.39
C HIS A 43 -10.44 1.51 0.90
N ARG A 44 -9.28 2.16 0.75
CA ARG A 44 -9.18 3.50 0.16
C ARG A 44 -9.75 3.58 -1.25
N ILE A 45 -9.35 2.63 -2.10
CA ILE A 45 -9.84 2.54 -3.49
C ILE A 45 -11.33 2.24 -3.54
N GLU A 46 -11.85 1.42 -2.65
CA GLU A 46 -13.22 0.91 -2.70
C GLU A 46 -14.22 1.86 -2.05
N VAL A 47 -13.85 2.45 -0.91
CA VAL A 47 -14.75 3.15 0.01
C VAL A 47 -14.35 4.62 0.18
N GLU A 48 -13.12 4.92 0.62
CA GLU A 48 -12.75 6.28 1.04
C GLU A 48 -12.73 7.29 -0.12
N LYS A 49 -12.19 6.89 -1.27
CA LYS A 49 -12.02 7.74 -2.47
C LYS A 49 -11.16 9.00 -2.22
N THR A 50 -10.18 8.87 -1.34
CA THR A 50 -9.26 9.95 -0.97
C THR A 50 -7.80 9.55 -1.20
N GLU A 51 -6.94 10.54 -1.25
CA GLU A 51 -5.50 10.40 -1.09
C GLU A 51 -5.14 9.96 0.34
N PRO A 52 -3.89 9.52 0.60
CA PRO A 52 -3.46 9.13 1.94
C PRO A 52 -3.61 10.25 2.98
N ASP A 53 -3.56 11.51 2.57
CA ASP A 53 -3.76 12.67 3.45
C ASP A 53 -5.23 13.00 3.73
N GLY A 54 -6.17 12.26 3.11
CA GLY A 54 -7.61 12.47 3.23
C GLY A 54 -8.21 13.39 2.16
N THR A 55 -7.41 13.97 1.26
CA THR A 55 -7.91 14.81 0.17
C THR A 55 -8.73 13.98 -0.82
N PRO A 56 -9.99 14.33 -1.17
CA PRO A 56 -10.76 13.59 -2.17
C PRO A 56 -10.11 13.59 -3.55
N TRP A 57 -10.12 12.45 -4.23
CA TRP A 57 -9.56 12.38 -5.58
C TRP A 57 -10.31 13.24 -6.60
N VAL A 58 -9.56 13.79 -7.56
CA VAL A 58 -10.14 14.52 -8.69
C VAL A 58 -11.12 13.63 -9.48
N ARG A 59 -12.34 14.14 -9.66
CA ARG A 59 -13.42 13.44 -10.38
C ARG A 59 -13.01 13.09 -11.82
N ASN A 60 -13.55 11.99 -12.33
CA ASN A 60 -13.44 11.66 -13.76
C ASN A 60 -14.64 12.23 -14.53
N ASN A 61 -14.48 12.41 -15.83
CA ASN A 61 -15.54 12.96 -16.69
C ASN A 61 -16.68 11.96 -16.95
N GLN A 62 -16.48 10.67 -16.66
CA GLN A 62 -17.48 9.63 -16.89
C GLN A 62 -18.46 9.47 -15.72
N GLY A 63 -18.23 10.13 -14.58
CA GLY A 63 -19.03 9.96 -13.37
C GLY A 63 -18.93 8.56 -12.74
N THR A 64 -17.94 7.75 -13.14
CA THR A 64 -17.75 6.40 -12.60
C THR A 64 -16.99 6.42 -11.29
N SER A 65 -17.04 5.32 -10.53
CA SER A 65 -16.26 5.16 -9.30
C SER A 65 -14.77 5.33 -9.59
N ILE A 66 -14.17 6.37 -9.00
CA ILE A 66 -12.77 6.75 -9.23
C ILE A 66 -11.87 5.59 -8.81
N LEU A 67 -10.94 5.20 -9.70
CA LEU A 67 -10.02 4.05 -9.53
C LEU A 67 -10.70 2.67 -9.33
N PHE A 68 -12.03 2.60 -9.39
CA PHE A 68 -12.79 1.38 -9.07
C PHE A 68 -13.91 1.09 -10.08
N ALA A 69 -13.84 1.62 -11.30
CA ALA A 69 -14.88 1.41 -12.31
C ALA A 69 -15.15 -0.09 -12.63
N SER A 70 -14.11 -0.92 -12.70
CA SER A 70 -14.21 -2.39 -12.84
C SER A 70 -13.73 -3.16 -11.60
N GLY A 71 -13.20 -2.44 -10.61
CA GLY A 71 -12.47 -2.99 -9.46
C GLY A 71 -11.14 -3.68 -9.77
N ALA A 72 -10.67 -3.68 -11.02
CA ALA A 72 -9.42 -4.35 -11.39
C ALA A 72 -8.20 -3.79 -10.66
N LEU A 73 -8.11 -2.46 -10.48
CA LEU A 73 -7.00 -1.84 -9.76
C LEU A 73 -6.93 -2.31 -8.30
N SER A 74 -8.04 -2.24 -7.55
CA SER A 74 -8.10 -2.72 -6.17
C SER A 74 -7.67 -4.18 -6.05
N ARG A 75 -8.24 -5.06 -6.89
CA ARG A 75 -7.91 -6.49 -6.89
C ARG A 75 -6.47 -6.78 -7.29
N SER A 76 -5.83 -5.90 -8.05
CA SER A 76 -4.44 -6.04 -8.47
C SER A 76 -3.41 -5.54 -7.46
N ILE A 77 -3.85 -4.91 -6.36
CA ILE A 77 -2.93 -4.49 -5.30
C ILE A 77 -2.37 -5.75 -4.65
N ASP A 78 -1.04 -5.85 -4.65
CA ASP A 78 -0.30 -6.97 -4.10
C ASP A 78 1.00 -6.52 -3.42
N TYR A 79 1.54 -7.38 -2.57
CA TYR A 79 2.78 -7.10 -1.83
C TYR A 79 3.76 -8.28 -1.86
N ILE A 80 5.03 -7.96 -1.63
CA ILE A 80 6.10 -8.92 -1.38
C ILE A 80 6.76 -8.48 -0.07
N ALA A 81 6.85 -9.39 0.88
CA ALA A 81 7.49 -9.15 2.17
C ALA A 81 8.72 -10.07 2.33
N ASP A 82 9.77 -9.53 2.93
CA ASP A 82 10.89 -10.29 3.46
C ASP A 82 11.13 -9.90 4.93
N ALA A 83 12.17 -10.40 5.58
CA ALA A 83 12.43 -10.10 6.99
C ALA A 83 12.74 -8.62 7.30
N THR A 84 13.01 -7.81 6.27
CA THR A 84 13.50 -6.43 6.40
C THR A 84 12.69 -5.41 5.62
N THR A 85 11.97 -5.83 4.57
CA THR A 85 11.26 -4.93 3.67
C THR A 85 9.88 -5.44 3.29
N ILE A 86 9.00 -4.50 2.97
CA ILE A 86 7.69 -4.74 2.38
C ILE A 86 7.59 -3.86 1.13
N MET A 87 7.38 -4.50 -0.02
CA MET A 87 7.10 -3.82 -1.28
C MET A 87 5.64 -4.01 -1.63
N ILE A 88 4.92 -2.92 -1.94
CA ILE A 88 3.49 -2.96 -2.27
C ILE A 88 3.19 -2.16 -3.53
N GLY A 89 2.30 -2.67 -4.38
CA GLY A 89 1.95 -1.99 -5.62
C GLY A 89 0.94 -2.74 -6.47
N SER A 90 0.89 -2.40 -7.75
CA SER A 90 0.07 -3.07 -8.76
C SER A 90 0.89 -3.29 -10.02
N GLY A 91 0.73 -4.46 -10.64
CA GLY A 91 1.32 -4.80 -11.93
C GLY A 91 0.56 -4.24 -13.14
N LEU A 92 -0.57 -3.53 -12.95
CA LEU A 92 -1.33 -2.99 -14.07
C LEU A 92 -0.61 -1.81 -14.73
N VAL A 93 -0.55 -1.81 -16.06
CA VAL A 93 0.16 -0.78 -16.86
C VAL A 93 -0.30 0.64 -16.52
N TYR A 94 -1.58 0.84 -16.24
CA TYR A 94 -2.16 2.15 -15.93
C TYR A 94 -2.02 2.56 -14.45
N ALA A 95 -1.55 1.66 -13.56
CA ALA A 95 -1.44 1.92 -12.12
C ALA A 95 -0.56 3.15 -11.85
N ARG A 96 0.62 3.19 -12.49
CA ARG A 96 1.60 4.27 -12.33
C ARG A 96 1.04 5.65 -12.67
N ILE A 97 0.37 5.79 -13.82
CA ILE A 97 -0.14 7.10 -14.26
C ILE A 97 -1.26 7.60 -13.35
N HIS A 98 -2.02 6.70 -12.70
CA HIS A 98 -2.97 7.09 -11.67
C HIS A 98 -2.28 7.49 -10.36
N GLN A 99 -1.23 6.79 -9.94
CA GLN A 99 -0.50 7.16 -8.72
C GLN A 99 0.18 8.53 -8.84
N LEU A 100 0.88 8.78 -9.95
CA LEU A 100 1.78 9.93 -10.09
C LEU A 100 1.25 11.05 -10.98
N GLY A 101 0.15 10.80 -11.70
CA GLY A 101 -0.29 11.68 -12.78
C GLY A 101 0.72 11.70 -13.94
N GLY A 102 0.48 12.60 -14.90
CA GLY A 102 1.44 12.89 -15.97
C GLY A 102 0.80 13.04 -17.34
N ILE A 103 1.65 13.18 -18.36
CA ILE A 103 1.22 13.45 -19.74
C ILE A 103 1.32 12.18 -20.57
N ILE A 104 0.18 11.76 -21.13
CA ILE A 104 0.09 10.68 -22.11
C ILE A 104 0.26 11.27 -23.52
N LYS A 105 1.22 10.73 -24.27
CA LYS A 105 1.53 11.14 -25.65
C LYS A 105 1.41 9.94 -26.60
N PRO A 106 1.09 10.17 -27.89
CA PRO A 106 1.14 9.10 -28.88
C PRO A 106 2.57 8.58 -29.00
N LYS A 107 2.74 7.25 -28.94
CA LYS A 107 4.04 6.62 -29.19
C LYS A 107 4.43 6.70 -30.66
N ASN A 108 3.45 6.45 -31.54
CA ASN A 108 3.58 6.52 -32.99
C ASN A 108 2.48 7.46 -33.53
N GLY A 109 2.84 8.36 -34.44
CA GLY A 109 1.91 9.33 -35.04
C GLY A 109 1.82 10.66 -34.28
N SER A 110 0.99 11.57 -34.78
CA SER A 110 0.94 12.97 -34.33
C SER A 110 -0.16 13.29 -33.31
N ALA A 111 -1.10 12.38 -33.06
CA ALA A 111 -2.21 12.58 -32.13
C ALA A 111 -2.78 11.28 -31.56
N LEU A 112 -3.36 11.36 -30.36
CA LEU A 112 -4.23 10.36 -29.76
C LEU A 112 -5.64 10.52 -30.29
N LYS A 113 -6.33 9.40 -30.55
CA LYS A 113 -7.68 9.36 -31.10
C LYS A 113 -8.56 8.51 -30.19
N PHE A 114 -9.68 9.06 -29.74
CA PHE A 114 -10.62 8.40 -28.85
C PHE A 114 -12.02 8.42 -29.44
N TRP A 115 -12.78 7.34 -29.30
CA TRP A 115 -14.20 7.26 -29.64
C TRP A 115 -14.98 6.62 -28.48
N TRP A 116 -16.17 7.13 -28.19
CA TRP A 116 -17.06 6.58 -27.16
C TRP A 116 -18.52 6.88 -27.49
N VAL A 117 -19.44 6.13 -26.92
CA VAL A 117 -20.89 6.37 -27.05
C VAL A 117 -21.39 7.09 -25.81
N SER A 118 -22.13 8.19 -26.01
CA SER A 118 -22.84 8.89 -24.94
C SER A 118 -24.09 9.57 -25.49
N GLY A 119 -25.21 9.49 -24.76
CA GLY A 119 -26.49 10.05 -25.19
C GLY A 119 -27.05 9.48 -26.49
N GLY A 120 -26.66 8.26 -26.88
CA GLY A 120 -27.07 7.65 -28.16
C GLY A 120 -26.23 8.04 -29.38
N PHE A 121 -25.19 8.86 -29.20
CA PHE A 121 -24.31 9.32 -30.27
C PHE A 121 -22.87 8.82 -30.08
N VAL A 122 -22.16 8.60 -31.20
CA VAL A 122 -20.71 8.36 -31.20
C VAL A 122 -19.99 9.70 -31.13
N ASN A 123 -19.22 9.89 -30.08
CA ASN A 123 -18.36 11.05 -29.86
C ASN A 123 -16.92 10.70 -30.25
N PHE A 124 -16.15 11.70 -30.67
CA PHE A 124 -14.76 11.54 -31.08
C PHE A 124 -13.88 12.68 -30.55
N ALA A 125 -12.64 12.36 -30.16
CA ALA A 125 -11.64 13.34 -29.78
C ALA A 125 -10.30 13.03 -30.42
N VAL A 126 -9.64 14.07 -30.95
CA VAL A 126 -8.25 14.03 -31.44
C VAL A 126 -7.44 15.05 -30.69
N VAL A 127 -6.44 14.60 -29.94
CA VAL A 127 -5.61 15.48 -29.11
C VAL A 127 -4.13 15.12 -29.24
N LYS A 128 -3.25 16.12 -29.12
CA LYS A 128 -1.80 15.88 -29.17
C LYS A 128 -1.29 15.14 -27.94
N GLN A 129 -1.91 15.38 -26.79
CA GLN A 129 -1.58 14.76 -25.52
C GLN A 129 -2.79 14.80 -24.59
N VAL A 130 -2.77 13.97 -23.55
CA VAL A 130 -3.72 14.00 -22.44
C VAL A 130 -2.95 14.20 -21.15
N GLU A 131 -3.35 15.17 -20.35
CA GLU A 131 -2.84 15.32 -18.99
C GLU A 131 -3.75 14.55 -18.03
N MET A 132 -3.15 13.61 -17.29
CA MET A 132 -3.82 12.81 -16.29
C MET A 132 -3.50 13.37 -14.90
N PRO A 133 -4.51 13.76 -14.10
CA PRO A 133 -4.26 14.17 -12.73
C PRO A 133 -3.83 12.95 -11.90
N ALA A 134 -2.92 13.20 -10.96
CA ALA A 134 -2.56 12.23 -9.95
C ALA A 134 -3.78 11.93 -9.06
N ARG A 135 -3.88 10.67 -8.66
CA ARG A 135 -4.82 10.14 -7.67
C ARG A 135 -4.04 9.15 -6.80
N PRO A 136 -3.13 9.65 -5.95
CA PRO A 136 -2.35 8.80 -5.06
C PRO A 136 -3.27 7.88 -4.26
N TYR A 137 -3.07 6.58 -4.43
CA TYR A 137 -3.77 5.54 -3.67
C TYR A 137 -2.79 4.69 -2.88
N LEU A 138 -1.53 4.62 -3.33
CA LEU A 138 -0.41 4.12 -2.52
C LEU A 138 0.05 5.21 -1.55
N GLY A 139 0.43 4.78 -0.35
CA GLY A 139 0.80 5.64 0.77
C GLY A 139 -0.03 5.31 2.01
N MET A 140 0.40 5.83 3.14
CA MET A 140 -0.26 5.56 4.43
C MET A 140 -0.84 6.86 4.98
N SER A 141 -2.12 6.83 5.33
CA SER A 141 -2.72 7.86 6.18
C SER A 141 -2.15 7.76 7.60
N VAL A 142 -2.34 8.79 8.41
CA VAL A 142 -1.95 8.74 9.83
C VAL A 142 -2.66 7.60 10.55
N ALA A 143 -3.96 7.40 10.31
CA ALA A 143 -4.72 6.30 10.90
C ALA A 143 -4.13 4.93 10.51
N ASN A 144 -3.77 4.75 9.24
CA ASN A 144 -3.18 3.51 8.76
C ASN A 144 -1.80 3.23 9.38
N GLN A 145 -1.00 4.27 9.59
CA GLN A 145 0.30 4.15 10.26
C GLN A 145 0.13 3.72 11.71
N ASN A 146 -0.85 4.30 12.42
CA ASN A 146 -1.14 3.93 13.79
C ASN A 146 -1.58 2.45 13.90
N GLU A 147 -2.50 2.01 13.04
CA GLU A 147 -2.94 0.60 13.01
C GLU A 147 -1.77 -0.36 12.74
N MET A 148 -0.81 0.06 11.92
CA MET A 148 0.40 -0.72 11.63
C MET A 148 1.32 -0.83 12.86
N VAL A 149 1.48 0.26 13.61
CA VAL A 149 2.22 0.28 14.88
C VAL A 149 1.53 -0.59 15.92
N GLU A 150 0.23 -0.43 16.11
CA GLU A 150 -0.58 -1.25 17.03
C GLU A 150 -0.46 -2.74 16.71
N THR A 151 -0.57 -3.11 15.42
CA THR A 151 -0.40 -4.51 14.98
C THR A 151 0.99 -5.04 15.30
N THR A 152 2.02 -4.19 15.21
CA THR A 152 3.41 -4.55 15.52
C THR A 152 3.60 -4.72 17.03
N GLU A 153 3.05 -3.82 17.84
CA GLU A 153 3.09 -3.88 19.31
C GLU A 153 2.34 -5.11 19.86
N ASP A 154 1.18 -5.44 19.28
CA ASP A 154 0.42 -6.64 19.59
C ASP A 154 1.19 -7.93 19.24
N TRP A 155 1.92 -7.89 18.12
CA TRP A 155 2.79 -9.00 17.74
C TRP A 155 3.97 -9.16 18.70
N LEU A 156 4.65 -8.06 19.06
CA LEU A 156 5.76 -8.07 20.02
C LEU A 156 5.30 -8.56 21.40
N SER A 157 4.13 -8.12 21.86
CA SER A 157 3.57 -8.54 23.15
C SER A 157 3.35 -10.04 23.19
N ARG A 158 2.87 -10.65 22.10
CA ARG A 158 2.71 -12.11 21.98
C ARG A 158 4.02 -12.87 21.87
N LEU A 159 5.07 -12.24 21.34
CA LEU A 159 6.40 -12.82 21.26
C LEU A 159 7.04 -12.92 22.65
N VAL A 160 6.89 -11.87 23.46
CA VAL A 160 7.52 -11.76 24.79
C VAL A 160 6.74 -12.50 25.89
N GLN A 161 5.45 -12.74 25.71
CA GLN A 161 4.62 -13.49 26.67
C GLN A 161 4.70 -15.02 26.52
N ARG A 162 5.49 -15.53 25.56
CA ARG A 162 5.75 -16.96 25.38
C ARG A 162 7.02 -17.36 26.13
#